data_AF-A0A922MV89-F1
#
_entry.id   AF-A0A922MV89-F1
#
_cell.length_a   1.000
_cell.length_b   1.000
_cell.length_c   1.000
_cell.angle_alpha   90.00
_cell.angle_beta   90.00
_cell.angle_gamma   90.00
#
_symmetry.space_group_name_H-M   'P 1'
#
loop_
_entity.id
_entity.type
_entity.pdbx_description
1 polymer ?
#
loop_
_entity_poly.entity_id
_entity_poly.type
_entity_poly.pdbx_seq_one_letter_code
_entity_poly.pdbx_strand_id
1 'polypeptide(L)'
;MYGQQYLLHLLLVICLVFCNGQVLQFGTCPDVKTMQYFDVEEFLGQWYEIERFPIWYEQYDPIGIPFSVISTDYKNYAVVYGCKNNESLGLKYISAWILSRQSTLPEEYLSLAYRDVNSVPSVSQIYMEKVNHSATRCSSYWTAHIQPIYFNQDGQK
;
A
#
# COMPACT_ATOMS: atom_id res chain seq x y z
N MET A 1 12.55 -45.91 19.50
CA MET A 1 11.64 -45.54 18.39
C MET A 1 10.69 -44.38 18.71
N TYR A 2 10.40 -44.06 19.98
CA TYR A 2 9.55 -42.92 20.35
C TYR A 2 10.18 -41.53 20.15
N GLY A 3 11.50 -41.40 20.27
CA GLY A 3 12.20 -40.09 20.19
C GLY A 3 12.10 -39.38 18.85
N GLN A 4 12.06 -40.12 17.73
CA GLN A 4 11.94 -39.55 16.39
C GLN A 4 10.51 -39.03 16.10
N GLN A 5 9.51 -39.63 16.74
CA GLN A 5 8.12 -39.21 16.66
C GLN A 5 7.90 -37.89 17.41
N TYR A 6 8.45 -37.74 18.63
CA TYR A 6 8.43 -36.48 19.35
C TYR A 6 9.17 -35.35 18.61
N LEU A 7 10.30 -35.65 17.97
CA LEU A 7 11.05 -34.69 17.17
C LEU A 7 10.24 -34.17 15.96
N LEU A 8 9.54 -35.07 15.27
CA LEU A 8 8.63 -34.71 14.16
C LEU A 8 7.47 -33.83 14.63
N HIS A 9 6.85 -34.16 15.76
CA HIS A 9 5.79 -33.35 16.35
C HIS A 9 6.30 -31.97 16.81
N LEU A 10 7.50 -31.91 17.39
CA LEU A 10 8.13 -30.66 17.82
C LEU A 10 8.41 -29.74 16.63
N LEU A 11 8.96 -30.28 15.54
CA LEU A 11 9.21 -29.54 14.30
C LEU A 11 7.90 -29.03 13.66
N LEU A 12 6.83 -29.82 13.72
CA LEU A 12 5.52 -29.44 13.17
C LEU A 12 4.85 -28.33 13.99
N VAL A 13 4.98 -28.37 15.33
CA VAL A 13 4.50 -27.30 16.22
C VAL A 13 5.32 -26.02 16.03
N ILE A 14 6.64 -26.11 15.87
CA ILE A 14 7.50 -24.96 15.56
C ILE A 14 7.08 -24.33 14.23
N CYS A 15 6.85 -25.12 13.19
CA CYS A 15 6.39 -24.61 11.90
C CYS A 15 5.04 -23.87 12.00
N LEU A 16 4.11 -24.36 12.83
CA LEU A 16 2.82 -23.71 13.08
C LEU A 16 2.96 -22.39 13.87
N VAL A 17 3.90 -22.29 14.81
CA VAL A 17 4.11 -21.08 15.64
C VAL A 17 4.90 -20.00 14.88
N PHE A 18 5.80 -20.38 13.96
CA PHE A 18 6.58 -19.44 13.15
C PHE A 18 5.91 -19.06 11.82
N CYS A 19 4.73 -19.60 11.51
CA CYS A 19 3.91 -19.15 10.38
C CYS A 19 3.18 -17.83 10.71
N ASN A 20 3.93 -16.80 11.13
CA ASN A 20 3.43 -15.44 11.03
C ASN A 20 3.48 -15.10 9.54
N GLY A 21 2.30 -15.11 8.91
CA GLY A 21 2.14 -15.02 7.47
C GLY A 21 2.72 -13.73 6.92
N GLN A 22 3.92 -13.81 6.33
CA GLN A 22 4.34 -12.84 5.35
C GLN A 22 3.35 -12.88 4.17
N VAL A 23 2.72 -11.75 3.84
CA VAL A 23 1.89 -11.62 2.63
C VAL A 23 2.84 -11.58 1.43
N LEU A 24 3.37 -12.74 1.06
CA LEU A 24 4.18 -12.90 -0.14
C LEU A 24 3.27 -12.74 -1.34
N GLN A 25 3.45 -11.65 -2.08
CA GLN A 25 2.76 -11.45 -3.33
C GLN A 25 3.66 -11.94 -4.46
N PHE A 26 3.27 -13.05 -5.05
CA PHE A 26 3.95 -13.63 -6.19
C PHE A 26 3.54 -12.94 -7.50
N GLY A 27 4.42 -13.04 -8.49
CA GLY A 27 4.20 -12.51 -9.83
C GLY A 27 4.69 -11.08 -10.00
N THR A 28 4.34 -10.48 -11.14
CA THR A 28 4.76 -9.13 -11.52
C THR A 28 3.70 -8.08 -11.16
N CYS A 29 4.15 -6.83 -11.08
CA CYS A 29 3.28 -5.69 -10.96
C CYS A 29 2.31 -5.63 -12.15
N PRO A 30 0.99 -5.57 -11.89
CA PRO A 30 0.01 -5.37 -12.94
C PRO A 30 0.17 -3.97 -13.54
N ASP A 31 -0.23 -3.81 -14.79
CA ASP A 31 -0.45 -2.49 -15.35
C ASP A 31 -1.77 -1.94 -14.80
N VAL A 32 -1.69 -0.85 -14.04
CA VAL A 32 -2.83 -0.26 -13.35
C VAL A 32 -3.14 1.08 -13.99
N LYS A 33 -4.41 1.28 -14.37
CA LYS A 33 -4.87 2.56 -14.88
C LYS A 33 -4.78 3.61 -13.77
N THR A 34 -3.85 4.55 -13.94
CA THR A 34 -3.69 5.71 -13.06
C THR A 34 -4.57 6.87 -13.51
N MET A 35 -4.74 7.85 -12.62
CA MET A 35 -5.46 9.07 -12.92
C MET A 35 -4.84 9.79 -14.13
N GLN A 36 -5.68 10.11 -15.10
CA GLN A 36 -5.29 10.85 -16.30
C GLN A 36 -5.41 12.35 -16.03
N TYR A 37 -4.57 13.16 -16.68
CA TYR A 37 -4.56 14.62 -16.53
C TYR A 37 -4.39 15.07 -15.08
N PHE A 38 -3.49 14.40 -14.36
CA PHE A 38 -3.23 14.69 -12.96
C PHE A 38 -2.57 16.06 -12.79
N ASP A 39 -3.26 16.97 -12.11
CA ASP A 39 -2.69 18.25 -11.68
C ASP A 39 -1.85 18.08 -10.40
N VAL A 40 -0.54 18.28 -10.53
CA VAL A 40 0.39 18.16 -9.40
C VAL A 40 0.18 19.30 -8.41
N GLU A 41 -0.05 20.53 -8.90
CA GLU A 41 -0.14 21.72 -8.05
C GLU A 41 -1.33 21.63 -7.10
N GLU A 42 -2.49 21.15 -7.59
CA GLU A 42 -3.66 20.93 -6.74
C GLU A 42 -3.47 19.78 -5.74
N PHE A 43 -2.62 18.80 -6.07
CA PHE A 43 -2.38 17.65 -5.19
C PHE A 43 -1.36 17.94 -4.08
N LEU A 44 -0.45 18.90 -4.29
CA LEU A 44 0.57 19.23 -3.30
C LEU A 44 -0.03 19.65 -1.93
N GLY A 45 0.83 19.65 -0.92
CA GLY A 45 0.46 19.96 0.46
C GLY A 45 0.25 18.73 1.32
N GLN A 46 -0.46 18.91 2.44
CA GLN A 46 -0.60 17.88 3.46
C GLN A 46 -1.74 16.90 3.13
N TRP A 47 -1.46 15.62 3.38
CA TRP A 47 -2.41 14.52 3.33
C TRP A 47 -2.26 13.67 4.60
N TYR A 48 -3.38 13.19 5.12
CA TYR A 48 -3.46 12.28 6.24
C TYR A 48 -3.74 10.87 5.71
N GLU A 49 -2.96 9.89 6.13
CA GLU A 49 -3.26 8.48 5.85
C GLU A 49 -4.47 8.06 6.69
N ILE A 50 -5.59 7.72 6.06
CA ILE A 50 -6.77 7.21 6.73
C ILE A 50 -6.68 5.70 6.88
N GLU A 51 -6.31 5.04 5.78
CA GLU A 51 -6.06 3.60 5.75
C GLU A 51 -4.83 3.31 4.90
N ARG A 52 -4.07 2.29 5.29
CA ARG A 52 -2.87 1.85 4.59
C ARG A 52 -2.80 0.35 4.49
N PHE A 53 -2.10 -0.14 3.48
CA PHE A 53 -1.77 -1.55 3.39
C PHE A 53 -0.76 -1.91 4.50
N PRO A 54 -0.85 -3.11 5.12
CA PRO A 54 0.06 -3.55 6.16
C PRO A 54 1.45 -3.68 5.57
N ILE A 55 2.33 -2.77 5.97
CA ILE A 55 3.73 -2.79 5.60
C ILE A 55 4.52 -3.40 6.76
N TRP A 56 5.27 -4.46 6.48
CA TRP A 56 6.21 -5.10 7.40
C TRP A 56 7.38 -4.20 7.87
N TYR A 57 7.55 -3.01 7.28
CA TYR A 57 8.52 -2.00 7.72
C TYR A 57 7.77 -0.68 7.96
N GLU A 58 7.36 -0.44 9.20
CA GLU A 58 6.55 0.74 9.55
C GLU A 58 7.33 2.06 9.62
N GLN A 59 8.67 2.04 9.57
CA GLN A 59 9.48 3.21 9.92
C GLN A 59 10.43 3.70 8.81
N TYR A 60 10.68 2.88 7.79
CA TYR A 60 11.54 3.21 6.65
C TYR A 60 11.01 2.43 5.45
N ASP A 61 10.95 3.06 4.27
CA ASP A 61 10.77 2.34 3.01
C ASP A 61 12.15 2.03 2.41
N PRO A 62 12.81 0.91 2.79
CA PRO A 62 14.09 0.54 2.20
C PRO A 62 13.96 0.12 0.73
N ILE A 63 12.74 -0.11 0.27
CA ILE A 63 12.44 -0.68 -1.04
C ILE A 63 12.25 0.45 -2.06
N GLY A 64 11.78 1.63 -1.65
CA GLY A 64 11.52 2.77 -2.52
C GLY A 64 10.44 2.41 -3.54
N ILE A 65 9.24 2.09 -3.04
CA ILE A 65 8.12 1.73 -3.89
C ILE A 65 7.57 3.01 -4.54
N PRO A 66 7.51 3.11 -5.88
CA PRO A 66 6.93 4.27 -6.53
C PRO A 66 5.42 4.30 -6.29
N PHE A 67 4.88 5.49 -6.05
CA PHE A 67 3.45 5.68 -5.85
C PHE A 67 2.79 6.34 -7.05
N SER A 68 1.58 5.91 -7.36
CA SER A 68 0.73 6.41 -8.43
C SER A 68 -0.65 6.75 -7.86
N VAL A 69 -1.18 7.90 -8.26
CA VAL A 69 -2.53 8.31 -7.90
C VAL A 69 -3.53 7.57 -8.79
N ILE A 70 -4.41 6.80 -8.17
CA ILE A 70 -5.47 6.05 -8.84
C ILE A 70 -6.67 6.96 -9.06
N SER A 71 -7.08 7.68 -8.01
CA SER A 71 -8.16 8.66 -8.06
C SER A 71 -7.99 9.71 -6.96
N THR A 72 -8.44 10.93 -7.22
CA THR A 72 -8.54 11.99 -6.20
C THR A 72 -9.50 13.06 -6.70
N ASP A 73 -10.11 13.78 -5.75
CA ASP A 73 -10.83 15.02 -6.00
C ASP A 73 -10.03 16.27 -5.57
N TYR A 74 -8.74 16.08 -5.25
CA TYR A 74 -7.77 17.05 -4.75
C TYR A 74 -8.08 17.67 -3.38
N LYS A 75 -9.35 17.70 -2.98
CA LYS A 75 -9.86 18.48 -1.83
C LYS A 75 -10.23 17.63 -0.63
N ASN A 76 -10.61 16.37 -0.82
CA ASN A 76 -11.11 15.53 0.26
C ASN A 76 -10.35 14.22 0.35
N TYR A 77 -10.20 13.48 -0.76
CA TYR A 77 -9.65 12.13 -0.73
C TYR A 77 -8.67 11.86 -1.87
N ALA A 78 -7.77 10.90 -1.66
CA ALA A 78 -6.96 10.32 -2.71
C ALA A 78 -6.72 8.84 -2.47
N VAL A 79 -6.75 8.05 -3.54
CA VAL A 79 -6.32 6.64 -3.53
C VAL A 79 -4.98 6.56 -4.21
N VAL A 80 -4.00 6.01 -3.50
CA VAL A 80 -2.61 5.89 -3.96
C VAL A 80 -2.20 4.43 -3.93
N TYR A 81 -1.53 3.99 -4.98
CA TYR A 81 -1.05 2.62 -5.14
C TYR A 81 0.42 2.63 -5.53
N GLY A 82 1.19 1.68 -5.02
CA GLY A 82 2.55 1.43 -5.45
C GLY A 82 2.82 -0.04 -5.64
N CYS A 83 3.68 -0.34 -6.63
CA CYS A 83 4.17 -1.70 -6.84
C CYS A 83 5.62 -1.70 -7.32
N LYS A 84 6.43 -2.61 -6.78
CA LYS A 84 7.81 -2.85 -7.21
C LYS A 84 8.08 -4.34 -7.40
N ASN A 85 8.61 -4.70 -8.57
CA ASN A 85 9.04 -6.07 -8.85
C ASN A 85 10.33 -6.40 -8.07
N ASN A 86 10.42 -7.64 -7.62
CA ASN A 86 11.65 -8.28 -7.17
C ASN A 86 11.95 -9.47 -8.09
N GLU A 87 12.71 -9.21 -9.15
CA GLU A 87 13.05 -10.20 -10.18
C GLU A 87 13.85 -11.37 -9.63
N SER A 88 14.67 -11.16 -8.59
CA SER A 88 15.50 -12.22 -8.00
C SER A 88 14.69 -13.31 -7.31
N LEU A 89 13.47 -13.00 -6.86
CA LEU A 89 12.60 -13.94 -6.13
C LEU A 89 11.27 -14.22 -6.86
N GLY A 90 11.00 -13.56 -7.99
CA GLY A 90 9.72 -13.66 -8.69
C GLY A 90 8.54 -13.13 -7.86
N LEU A 91 8.82 -12.15 -6.98
CA LEU A 91 7.85 -11.52 -6.09
C LEU A 91 7.60 -10.08 -6.50
N LYS A 92 6.53 -9.50 -5.97
CA LYS A 92 6.25 -8.07 -6.01
C LYS A 92 5.98 -7.53 -4.61
N TYR A 93 6.30 -6.27 -4.41
CA TYR A 93 5.92 -5.51 -3.23
C TYR A 93 4.80 -4.57 -3.64
N ILE A 94 3.68 -4.61 -2.93
CA ILE A 94 2.57 -3.69 -3.13
C ILE A 94 2.36 -2.89 -1.86
N SER A 95 2.00 -1.63 -2.06
CA SER A 95 1.38 -0.83 -1.01
C SER A 95 0.25 -0.01 -1.59
N ALA A 96 -0.70 0.35 -0.73
CA ALA A 96 -1.85 1.16 -1.08
C ALA A 96 -2.24 2.04 0.11
N TRP A 97 -2.74 3.24 -0.17
CA TRP A 97 -3.19 4.19 0.82
C TRP A 97 -4.50 4.84 0.40
N ILE A 98 -5.36 5.08 1.38
CA ILE A 98 -6.46 6.02 1.31
C ILE A 98 -6.03 7.25 2.10
N LEU A 99 -5.91 8.37 1.40
CA LEU A 99 -5.49 9.64 1.98
C LEU A 99 -6.69 10.58 2.09
N SER A 100 -6.63 11.49 3.07
CA SER A 100 -7.61 12.56 3.26
C SER A 100 -6.94 13.90 3.53
N ARG A 101 -7.61 15.00 3.21
CA ARG A 101 -7.16 16.35 3.66
C ARG A 101 -7.45 16.61 5.14
N GLN A 102 -8.23 15.75 5.79
CA GLN A 102 -8.55 15.82 7.23
C GLN A 102 -8.20 14.50 7.94
N SER A 103 -8.15 14.51 9.27
CA SER A 103 -7.86 13.30 10.08
C SER A 103 -8.97 12.25 10.08
N THR A 104 -10.10 12.54 9.45
CA THR A 104 -11.21 11.62 9.23
C THR A 104 -11.70 11.80 7.80
N LEU A 105 -12.40 10.80 7.28
CA LEU A 105 -12.98 10.84 5.94
C LEU A 105 -14.47 10.49 6.01
N PRO A 106 -15.37 11.33 5.47
CA PRO A 106 -16.80 11.02 5.38
C PRO A 106 -17.07 9.73 4.59
N GLU A 107 -18.13 9.01 4.96
CA GLU A 107 -18.50 7.71 4.37
C GLU A 107 -18.68 7.77 2.85
N GLU A 108 -19.20 8.89 2.33
CA GLU A 108 -19.33 9.12 0.89
C GLU A 108 -18.00 8.94 0.15
N TYR A 109 -16.96 9.65 0.58
CA TYR A 109 -15.62 9.57 -0.03
C TYR A 109 -14.92 8.25 0.29
N LEU A 110 -15.15 7.68 1.48
CA LEU A 110 -14.59 6.38 1.84
C LEU A 110 -15.12 5.26 0.93
N SER A 111 -16.41 5.28 0.61
CA SER A 111 -17.01 4.32 -0.32
C SER A 111 -16.44 4.42 -1.74
N LEU A 112 -16.14 5.64 -2.21
CA LEU A 112 -15.46 5.87 -3.49
C LEU A 112 -14.04 5.32 -3.46
N ALA A 113 -13.29 5.60 -2.39
CA ALA A 113 -11.94 5.11 -2.22
C ALA A 113 -11.88 3.58 -2.21
N TYR A 114 -12.79 2.93 -1.47
CA TYR A 114 -12.93 1.47 -1.45
C TYR A 114 -13.24 0.85 -2.81
N ARG A 115 -14.15 1.46 -3.58
CA ARG A 115 -14.42 1.02 -4.95
C ARG A 115 -13.15 1.04 -5.80
N ASP A 116 -12.38 2.12 -5.72
CA ASP A 116 -11.19 2.30 -6.55
C ASP A 116 -10.03 1.40 -6.09
N VAL A 117 -9.84 1.22 -4.78
CA VAL A 117 -8.87 0.27 -4.19
C VAL A 117 -9.14 -1.16 -4.67
N ASN A 118 -10.38 -1.63 -4.59
CA ASN A 118 -10.73 -3.00 -4.99
C ASN A 118 -10.69 -3.20 -6.52
N SER A 119 -10.59 -2.13 -7.31
CA SER A 119 -10.38 -2.24 -8.76
C SER A 119 -8.94 -2.61 -9.13
N VAL A 120 -7.99 -2.44 -8.19
CA VAL A 120 -6.57 -2.70 -8.42
C VAL A 120 -6.25 -4.18 -8.15
N PRO A 121 -5.63 -4.91 -9.10
CA PRO A 121 -5.31 -6.32 -8.89
C PRO A 121 -4.35 -6.53 -7.71
N SER A 122 -4.65 -7.52 -6.88
CA SER A 122 -3.90 -7.85 -5.66
C SER A 122 -3.98 -6.81 -4.54
N VAL A 123 -4.89 -5.84 -4.63
CA VAL A 123 -5.22 -4.89 -3.55
C VAL A 123 -6.68 -5.10 -3.15
N SER A 124 -6.95 -5.11 -1.85
CA SER A 124 -8.33 -5.09 -1.35
C SER A 124 -8.42 -4.34 -0.04
N GLN A 125 -9.53 -3.63 0.15
CA GLN A 125 -9.84 -2.91 1.39
C GLN A 125 -9.76 -3.80 2.64
N ILE A 126 -10.03 -5.10 2.53
CA ILE A 126 -10.07 -6.01 3.68
C ILE A 126 -8.70 -6.21 4.33
N TYR A 127 -7.64 -5.95 3.56
CA TYR A 127 -6.28 -6.03 4.04
C TYR A 127 -5.79 -4.69 4.56
N MET A 128 -6.53 -3.59 4.36
CA MET A 128 -6.10 -2.27 4.80
C MET A 128 -6.33 -2.07 6.29
N GLU A 129 -5.42 -1.35 6.92
CA GLU A 129 -5.44 -1.01 8.33
C GLU A 129 -5.78 0.45 8.53
N LYS A 130 -6.67 0.74 9.49
CA LYS A 130 -7.02 2.10 9.88
C LYS A 130 -5.88 2.75 10.65
N VAL A 131 -5.48 3.92 10.19
CA VAL A 131 -4.45 4.73 10.86
C VAL A 131 -5.11 5.55 11.96
N ASN A 132 -4.45 5.61 13.11
CA ASN A 132 -4.96 6.30 14.28
C ASN A 132 -4.32 7.68 14.39
N HIS A 133 -5.13 8.73 14.35
CA HIS A 133 -4.70 10.13 14.43
C HIS A 133 -4.78 10.73 15.84
N SER A 134 -4.70 9.91 16.90
CA SER A 134 -4.62 10.42 18.27
C SER A 134 -3.36 11.28 18.45
N ALA A 135 -3.49 12.36 19.23
CA ALA A 135 -2.40 13.31 19.49
C ALA A 135 -1.11 12.67 20.03
N THR A 136 -1.21 11.51 20.69
CA THR A 136 -0.06 10.78 21.23
C THR A 136 0.76 10.01 20.18
N ARG A 137 0.21 9.76 18.98
CA ARG A 137 0.87 9.03 17.90
C ARG A 137 1.28 9.89 16.70
N CYS A 138 0.90 11.17 16.67
CA CYS A 138 1.26 12.13 15.62
C CYS A 138 2.66 12.75 15.80
N SER A 139 3.64 12.00 16.34
CA SER A 139 4.97 12.54 16.67
C SER A 139 5.94 12.59 15.48
N SER A 140 5.65 11.86 14.40
CA SER A 140 6.44 11.84 13.17
C SER A 140 5.61 12.29 11.97
N TYR A 141 6.26 13.01 11.06
CA TYR A 141 5.73 13.35 9.74
C TYR A 141 6.59 12.66 8.69
N TRP A 142 5.97 11.99 7.72
CA TRP A 142 6.65 11.55 6.50
C TRP A 142 6.37 12.56 5.40
N THR A 143 7.35 12.76 4.53
CA THR A 143 7.21 13.56 3.31
C THR A 143 7.40 12.66 2.12
N ALA A 144 6.52 12.76 1.14
CA ALA A 144 6.63 12.07 -0.13
C ALA A 144 6.99 13.10 -1.21
N HIS A 145 7.97 12.76 -2.06
CA HIS A 145 8.27 13.55 -3.24
C HIS A 145 7.44 13.03 -4.41
N ILE A 146 6.58 13.89 -4.94
CA ILE A 146 5.72 13.57 -6.09
C ILE A 146 6.33 14.23 -7.32
N GLN A 147 6.59 13.44 -8.34
CA GLN A 147 7.09 13.91 -9.63
C GLN A 147 6.09 13.52 -10.72
N PRO A 148 5.68 14.47 -11.59
CA PRO A 148 4.92 14.12 -12.78
C PRO A 148 5.80 13.30 -13.73
N ILE A 149 5.22 12.25 -14.29
CA ILE A 149 5.79 11.53 -15.43
C ILE A 149 5.01 12.00 -16.66
N TYR A 150 5.70 12.69 -17.55
CA TYR A 150 5.12 13.11 -18.82
C TYR A 150 5.32 12.00 -19.84
N PHE A 151 4.22 11.47 -20.39
CA PHE A 151 4.29 10.58 -21.54
C PHE A 151 4.54 11.43 -22.80
N ASN A 152 5.65 11.19 -23.50
CA ASN A 152 5.84 11.74 -24.84
C ASN A 152 4.84 11.09 -25.82
N GLN A 153 4.62 11.70 -26.99
CA GLN A 153 3.66 11.21 -28.00
C GLN A 153 3.92 9.74 -28.45
N ASP A 154 5.09 9.19 -28.15
CA ASP A 154 5.50 7.83 -28.49
C ASP A 154 5.21 6.79 -27.39
N GLY A 155 4.57 7.17 -26.28
CA GLY A 155 4.15 6.24 -25.21
C GLY A 155 5.29 5.60 -24.42
N GLN A 156 6.53 6.09 -24.57
CA GLN A 156 7.67 5.65 -23.79
C GLN A 156 7.86 6.55 -22.55
N LYS A 157 8.08 5.90 -21.40
CA LYS A 157 8.39 6.52 -20.11
C LYS A 157 9.74 7.23 -20.14
#